data_AF-A0A2V8V1Y4-F1
#
_entry.id   AF-A0A2V8V1Y4-F1
#
_cell.length_a   1.000
_cell.length_b   1.000
_cell.length_c   1.000
_cell.angle_alpha   90.00
_cell.angle_beta   90.00
_cell.angle_gamma   90.00
#
_symmetry.space_group_name_H-M   'P 1'
#
loop_
_entity.id
_entity.type
_entity.pdbx_description
1 polymer ?
#
loop_
_entity_poly.entity_id
_entity_poly.type
_entity_poly.pdbx_seq_one_letter_code
_entity_poly.pdbx_strand_id
1 'polypeptide(L)'
;MAVSPRGGRKQSCQQMSAHMSAILRTLVVKEQLLPHNFAAQEKQPNGPGMAPDHVCIIYLTSCRNGVIRSSMSTPAKRKALLASGTLNPRPEAVRSPWFQMEFFDPYDFAQVKYEMLRAHSVDEDPVAEVCRQFGLSRESFYQIQQAFRELGFASLLPRKRGRKGPVKLKGEVLEFALAQQKEHPDIDPGRLAALIRERYDMALHRTTVLRGLKKKRRAATEGAARSIRHEQRPRAEDL
;
A
#
# COMPACT_ATOMS: atom_id res chain seq x y z
N MET A 1 50.98 26.21 21.54
CA MET A 1 49.91 25.99 22.54
C MET A 1 48.59 26.38 21.89
N ALA A 2 47.48 25.65 21.82
CA ALA A 2 47.02 24.37 22.36
C ALA A 2 45.90 23.85 21.41
N VAL A 3 45.94 22.59 20.97
CA VAL A 3 45.08 21.44 21.35
C VAL A 3 43.65 21.46 20.79
N SER A 4 43.38 20.50 19.89
CA SER A 4 42.04 20.06 19.44
C SER A 4 41.31 19.26 20.52
N PRO A 5 39.96 19.24 20.56
CA PRO A 5 39.22 18.22 21.30
C PRO A 5 38.77 17.06 20.40
N ARG A 6 39.18 15.85 20.78
CA ARG A 6 38.65 14.56 20.33
C ARG A 6 37.41 14.19 21.14
N GLY A 7 36.47 13.51 20.47
CA GLY A 7 35.95 12.21 20.93
C GLY A 7 34.85 12.20 21.99
N GLY A 8 33.64 11.81 21.57
CA GLY A 8 32.61 11.35 22.50
C GLY A 8 31.34 10.91 21.79
N ARG A 9 31.22 9.61 21.45
CA ARG A 9 29.94 8.90 21.22
C ARG A 9 30.17 7.43 20.85
N LYS A 10 30.35 6.56 21.85
CA LYS A 10 30.22 5.09 21.69
C LYS A 10 29.85 4.40 23.02
N GLN A 11 28.79 4.83 23.70
CA GLN A 11 28.30 4.10 24.88
C GLN A 11 26.84 3.62 24.75
N SER A 12 25.96 4.34 24.03
CA SER A 12 24.55 3.91 23.92
C SER A 12 24.32 2.70 23.01
N CYS A 13 25.21 2.42 22.04
CA CYS A 13 25.06 1.30 21.10
C CYS A 13 25.50 -0.06 21.71
N GLN A 14 26.43 -0.05 22.67
CA GLN A 14 26.92 -1.28 23.30
C GLN A 14 25.92 -1.85 24.33
N GLN A 15 25.12 -1.00 24.98
CA GLN A 15 24.16 -1.44 26.00
C GLN A 15 22.99 -2.27 25.42
N MET A 16 22.59 -2.03 24.17
CA MET A 16 21.48 -2.76 23.53
C MET A 16 21.91 -4.13 22.95
N SER A 17 23.17 -4.27 22.55
CA SER A 17 23.73 -5.55 22.05
C SER A 17 23.78 -6.62 23.14
N ALA A 18 24.04 -6.23 24.40
CA ALA A 18 24.10 -7.17 25.52
C ALA A 18 22.73 -7.74 25.93
N HIS A 19 21.64 -6.96 25.78
CA HIS A 19 20.30 -7.38 26.23
C HIS A 19 19.60 -8.34 25.25
N MET A 20 19.97 -8.33 23.97
CA MET A 20 19.45 -9.28 22.96
C MET A 20 20.16 -10.65 23.00
N SER A 21 21.41 -10.70 23.48
CA SER A 21 22.17 -11.96 23.62
C SER A 21 21.64 -12.86 24.76
N ALA A 22 21.05 -12.28 25.81
CA ALA A 22 20.49 -13.04 26.93
C ALA A 22 19.18 -13.77 26.55
N ILE A 23 18.36 -13.17 25.69
CA ILE A 23 17.08 -13.78 25.25
C ILE A 23 17.34 -14.98 24.32
N LEU A 24 18.36 -14.90 23.45
CA LEU A 24 18.74 -16.00 22.55
C LEU A 24 19.43 -17.19 23.26
N ARG A 25 20.04 -17.00 24.43
CA ARG A 25 20.65 -18.10 25.20
C ARG A 25 19.64 -18.98 25.93
N THR A 26 18.42 -18.50 26.14
CA THR A 26 17.38 -19.26 26.87
C THR A 26 16.64 -20.25 25.96
N LEU A 27 16.66 -20.05 24.64
CA LEU A 27 15.94 -20.90 23.68
C LEU A 27 16.76 -22.09 23.19
N VAL A 28 18.10 -22.00 23.20
CA VAL A 28 18.99 -23.08 22.71
C VAL A 28 19.14 -24.25 23.70
N VAL A 29 18.80 -24.07 24.99
CA VAL A 29 18.93 -25.14 26.00
C VAL A 29 17.76 -26.14 25.99
N LYS A 30 16.62 -25.80 25.35
CA LYS A 30 15.43 -26.69 25.34
C LYS A 30 15.46 -27.78 24.27
N GLU A 31 16.42 -27.75 23.36
CA GLU A 31 16.44 -28.61 22.16
C GLU A 31 17.36 -29.85 22.30
N GLN A 32 18.03 -30.05 23.44
CA GLN A 32 19.08 -31.09 23.59
C GLN A 32 18.81 -32.20 24.61
N LEU A 33 17.57 -32.39 25.10
CA LEU A 33 17.26 -33.49 26.02
C LEU A 33 16.00 -34.24 25.60
N LEU A 34 16.17 -35.23 24.72
CA LEU A 34 15.89 -36.66 24.95
C LEU A 34 15.73 -37.43 23.62
N PRO A 35 16.54 -38.46 23.36
CA PRO A 35 16.32 -39.41 22.29
C PRO A 35 15.71 -40.70 22.86
N HIS A 36 14.52 -41.13 22.44
CA HIS A 36 14.15 -42.54 22.59
C HIS A 36 13.27 -43.02 21.42
N ASN A 37 13.86 -43.94 20.65
CA ASN A 37 13.18 -44.87 19.75
C ASN A 37 11.97 -45.51 20.45
N PHE A 38 10.82 -45.49 19.81
CA PHE A 38 9.75 -46.44 20.12
C PHE A 38 9.31 -47.15 18.84
N ALA A 39 9.55 -48.45 18.86
CA ALA A 39 9.14 -49.41 17.85
C ALA A 39 7.61 -49.40 17.72
N ALA A 40 7.12 -49.30 16.49
CA ALA A 40 5.71 -49.53 16.17
C ALA A 40 5.45 -51.05 16.22
N GLN A 41 4.81 -51.51 17.29
CA GLN A 41 4.20 -52.83 17.34
C GLN A 41 2.69 -52.64 17.18
N GLU A 42 2.18 -53.18 16.08
CA GLU A 42 0.79 -53.22 15.67
C GLU A 42 -0.04 -54.00 16.70
N LYS A 43 -1.08 -53.38 17.28
CA LYS A 43 -2.20 -54.07 17.93
C LYS A 43 -3.43 -53.15 17.95
N GLN A 44 -4.39 -53.46 17.08
CA GLN A 44 -5.77 -53.00 17.19
C GLN A 44 -6.43 -53.69 18.40
N PRO A 45 -7.33 -53.00 19.12
CA PRO A 45 -8.59 -53.65 19.43
C PRO A 45 -9.83 -52.77 19.23
N ASN A 46 -10.90 -53.47 18.86
CA ASN A 46 -12.24 -53.00 18.58
C ASN A 46 -12.98 -52.47 19.83
N GLY A 47 -13.83 -51.46 19.67
CA GLY A 47 -14.93 -51.15 20.60
C GLY A 47 -15.21 -49.65 20.83
N PRO A 48 -16.48 -49.21 20.95
CA PRO A 48 -16.91 -47.88 20.50
C PRO A 48 -16.95 -46.83 21.61
N GLY A 49 -16.49 -45.61 21.31
CA GLY A 49 -16.52 -44.46 22.22
C GLY A 49 -16.52 -43.13 21.45
N MET A 50 -17.45 -42.25 21.82
CA MET A 50 -17.80 -40.97 21.19
C MET A 50 -16.73 -39.86 21.30
N ALA A 51 -16.72 -39.00 20.25
CA ALA A 51 -16.15 -37.64 20.10
C ALA A 51 -14.60 -37.49 20.03
N PRO A 52 -14.01 -36.48 19.34
CA PRO A 52 -14.59 -35.18 18.96
C PRO A 52 -14.33 -34.67 17.51
N ASP A 53 -15.26 -33.85 17.04
CA ASP A 53 -15.09 -32.56 16.36
C ASP A 53 -13.83 -32.32 15.50
N HIS A 54 -14.06 -32.32 14.18
CA HIS A 54 -13.42 -31.47 13.19
C HIS A 54 -11.88 -31.43 13.16
N VAL A 55 -11.22 -32.58 13.03
CA VAL A 55 -9.92 -32.60 12.36
C VAL A 55 -10.19 -32.52 10.85
N CYS A 56 -10.25 -31.29 10.35
CA CYS A 56 -10.25 -31.04 8.91
C CYS A 56 -8.86 -31.43 8.38
N ILE A 57 -8.74 -32.68 7.95
CA ILE A 57 -7.58 -33.17 7.21
C ILE A 57 -7.53 -32.34 5.92
N ILE A 58 -6.65 -31.34 5.89
CA ILE A 58 -6.34 -30.59 4.68
C ILE A 58 -5.71 -31.60 3.72
N TYR A 59 -6.49 -32.06 2.74
CA TYR A 59 -5.98 -32.84 1.62
C TYR A 59 -4.93 -31.99 0.89
N LEU A 60 -3.65 -32.31 1.10
CA LEU A 60 -2.56 -31.87 0.23
C LEU A 60 -2.63 -32.69 -1.05
N THR A 61 -3.56 -32.35 -1.93
CA THR A 61 -3.53 -32.83 -3.32
C THR A 61 -2.45 -32.05 -4.05
N SER A 62 -1.28 -32.66 -4.16
CA SER A 62 -0.20 -32.24 -5.05
C SER A 62 -0.68 -32.33 -6.51
N CYS A 63 -1.35 -31.28 -7.00
CA CYS A 63 -1.52 -31.06 -8.43
C CYS A 63 -0.20 -30.52 -9.00
N ARG A 64 0.50 -31.39 -9.74
CA ARG A 64 1.65 -31.02 -10.58
C ARG A 64 1.26 -29.85 -11.50
N ASN A 65 2.09 -28.81 -11.50
CA ASN A 65 2.16 -27.71 -12.48
C ASN A 65 0.98 -26.73 -12.57
N GLY A 66 0.65 -26.12 -11.44
CA GLY A 66 -0.02 -24.82 -11.45
C GLY A 66 0.16 -24.13 -10.10
N VAL A 67 1.13 -23.20 -9.99
CA VAL A 67 1.20 -22.32 -8.82
C VAL A 67 -0.04 -21.43 -8.86
N ILE A 68 -1.13 -21.88 -8.22
CA ILE A 68 -2.26 -21.02 -7.95
C ILE A 68 -1.73 -19.95 -7.01
N ARG A 69 -1.47 -18.76 -7.57
CA ARG A 69 -1.23 -17.54 -6.82
C ARG A 69 -2.52 -17.20 -6.09
N SER A 70 -2.78 -17.84 -4.97
CA SER A 70 -3.87 -17.49 -4.07
C SER A 70 -3.50 -16.18 -3.38
N SER A 71 -3.59 -15.06 -4.11
CA SER A 71 -3.51 -13.76 -3.47
C SER A 71 -4.73 -13.63 -2.56
N MET A 72 -4.55 -13.32 -1.28
CA MET A 72 -5.62 -12.99 -0.32
C MET A 72 -6.60 -11.90 -0.76
N SER A 73 -6.30 -11.24 -1.88
CA SER A 73 -6.99 -10.05 -2.32
C SER A 73 -8.30 -10.39 -3.04
N THR A 74 -9.36 -10.59 -2.25
CA THR A 74 -10.73 -10.69 -2.76
C THR A 74 -11.17 -9.36 -3.41
N PRO A 75 -12.13 -9.37 -4.36
CA PRO A 75 -12.65 -8.13 -4.94
C PRO A 75 -13.19 -7.14 -3.89
N ALA A 76 -13.79 -7.66 -2.81
CA ALA A 76 -14.27 -6.85 -1.69
C ALA A 76 -13.11 -6.18 -0.94
N LYS A 77 -12.03 -6.92 -0.63
CA LYS A 77 -10.83 -6.37 0.01
C LYS A 77 -10.17 -5.30 -0.86
N ARG A 78 -10.01 -5.56 -2.17
CA ARG A 78 -9.47 -4.56 -3.12
C ARG A 78 -10.28 -3.28 -3.15
N LYS A 79 -11.62 -3.38 -3.10
CA LYS A 79 -12.52 -2.22 -3.02
C LYS A 79 -12.30 -1.44 -1.72
N ALA A 80 -12.12 -2.11 -0.59
CA ALA A 80 -11.83 -1.48 0.70
C ALA A 80 -10.45 -0.80 0.72
N LEU A 81 -9.42 -1.44 0.16
CA LEU A 81 -8.08 -0.87 0.00
C LEU A 81 -8.11 0.37 -0.92
N LEU A 82 -8.88 0.33 -2.00
CA LEU A 82 -9.07 1.48 -2.87
C LEU A 82 -9.77 2.64 -2.15
N ALA A 83 -10.82 2.35 -1.38
CA ALA A 83 -11.59 3.36 -0.64
C ALA A 83 -10.76 4.03 0.46
N SER A 84 -9.95 3.25 1.18
CA SER A 84 -9.01 3.77 2.20
C SER A 84 -7.75 4.41 1.61
N GLY A 85 -7.51 4.23 0.31
CA GLY A 85 -6.34 4.76 -0.41
C GLY A 85 -5.05 3.98 -0.19
N THR A 86 -5.14 2.78 0.37
CA THR A 86 -4.02 1.87 0.68
C THR A 86 -3.79 0.81 -0.41
N LEU A 87 -4.56 0.83 -1.50
CA LEU A 87 -4.33 -0.07 -2.64
C LEU A 87 -2.97 0.19 -3.28
N ASN A 88 -2.16 -0.86 -3.40
CA ASN A 88 -0.89 -0.83 -4.12
C ASN A 88 -1.15 -0.66 -5.62
N PRO A 89 -0.62 0.40 -6.27
CA PRO A 89 -0.80 0.61 -7.70
C PRO A 89 -0.01 -0.39 -8.56
N ARG A 90 1.01 -1.05 -8.00
CA ARG A 90 1.90 -1.98 -8.72
C ARG A 90 2.13 -3.28 -7.92
N PRO A 91 1.09 -4.08 -7.67
CA PRO A 91 1.23 -5.35 -6.94
C PRO A 91 2.21 -6.32 -7.61
N GLU A 92 2.31 -6.29 -8.95
CA GLU A 92 3.23 -7.12 -9.74
C GLU A 92 4.72 -6.77 -9.53
N ALA A 93 5.01 -5.58 -8.98
CA ALA A 93 6.37 -5.19 -8.66
C ALA A 93 6.86 -5.79 -7.33
N VAL A 94 5.97 -6.37 -6.52
CA VAL A 94 6.30 -7.07 -5.27
C VAL A 94 6.73 -8.49 -5.61
N ARG A 95 8.03 -8.75 -5.49
CA ARG A 95 8.72 -10.01 -5.85
C ARG A 95 9.24 -10.79 -4.64
N SER A 96 9.08 -10.26 -3.43
CA SER A 96 9.49 -10.96 -2.21
C SER A 96 8.80 -12.33 -2.10
N PRO A 97 9.52 -13.42 -1.79
CA PRO A 97 8.93 -14.76 -1.67
C PRO A 97 7.80 -14.86 -0.65
N TRP A 98 7.84 -14.04 0.40
CA TRP A 98 6.80 -13.99 1.44
C TRP A 98 5.41 -13.70 0.87
N PHE A 99 5.32 -12.91 -0.20
CA PHE A 99 4.05 -12.57 -0.87
C PHE A 99 3.43 -13.69 -1.72
N GLN A 100 4.05 -14.87 -1.70
CA GLN A 100 3.46 -16.11 -2.24
C GLN A 100 2.64 -16.86 -1.18
N MET A 101 2.83 -16.54 0.10
CA MET A 101 2.10 -17.18 1.19
C MET A 101 0.75 -16.53 1.41
N GLU A 102 -0.17 -17.29 2.00
CA GLU A 102 -1.54 -16.84 2.23
C GLU A 102 -1.60 -15.60 3.13
N PHE A 103 -0.70 -15.37 4.07
CA PHE A 103 -0.82 -14.20 4.96
C PHE A 103 -0.58 -12.83 4.28
N PHE A 104 0.20 -12.80 3.19
CA PHE A 104 0.71 -11.58 2.59
C PHE A 104 -0.07 -11.18 1.33
N ASP A 105 -0.43 -9.91 1.20
CA ASP A 105 -1.22 -9.39 0.10
C ASP A 105 -0.45 -8.30 -0.67
N PRO A 106 -0.02 -8.55 -1.93
CA PRO A 106 0.72 -7.55 -2.70
C PRO A 106 -0.13 -6.33 -3.08
N TYR A 107 -1.46 -6.43 -2.97
CA TYR A 107 -2.38 -5.31 -3.20
C TYR A 107 -2.50 -4.40 -1.96
N ASP A 108 -2.13 -4.87 -0.76
CA ASP A 108 -2.14 -4.05 0.45
C ASP A 108 -0.82 -3.28 0.57
N PHE A 109 -0.83 -2.00 0.17
CA PHE A 109 0.38 -1.21 0.13
C PHE A 109 0.93 -0.88 1.52
N ALA A 110 0.09 -0.85 2.56
CA ALA A 110 0.55 -0.63 3.92
C ALA A 110 1.34 -1.86 4.39
N GLN A 111 0.83 -3.07 4.13
CA GLN A 111 1.54 -4.31 4.41
C GLN A 111 2.87 -4.40 3.64
N VAL A 112 2.87 -4.10 2.33
CA VAL A 112 4.09 -4.08 1.50
C VAL A 112 5.16 -3.17 2.09
N LYS A 113 4.81 -1.94 2.51
CA LYS A 113 5.77 -1.02 3.12
C LYS A 113 6.28 -1.52 4.47
N TYR A 114 5.40 -2.08 5.29
CA TYR A 114 5.77 -2.61 6.60
C TYR A 114 6.76 -3.76 6.45
N GLU A 115 6.46 -4.74 5.59
CA GLU A 115 7.31 -5.90 5.36
C GLU A 115 8.64 -5.51 4.71
N MET A 116 8.66 -4.48 3.86
CA MET A 116 9.90 -3.90 3.34
C MET A 116 10.80 -3.39 4.48
N LEU A 117 10.23 -2.63 5.43
CA LEU A 117 10.99 -2.11 6.57
C LEU A 117 11.42 -3.24 7.52
N ARG A 118 10.56 -4.24 7.75
CA ARG A 118 10.84 -5.41 8.57
C ARG A 118 11.99 -6.23 7.99
N ALA A 119 11.97 -6.53 6.70
CA ALA A 119 13.04 -7.28 6.03
C ALA A 119 14.41 -6.61 6.23
N HIS A 120 14.50 -5.28 6.04
CA HIS A 120 15.75 -4.58 6.30
C HIS A 120 16.13 -4.54 7.79
N SER A 121 15.16 -4.34 8.69
CA SER A 121 15.45 -4.04 10.11
C SER A 121 15.61 -5.30 10.98
N VAL A 122 14.98 -6.41 10.57
CA VAL A 122 14.94 -7.67 11.32
C VAL A 122 15.78 -8.73 10.61
N ASP A 123 15.65 -8.85 9.29
CA ASP A 123 16.39 -9.85 8.51
C ASP A 123 17.74 -9.29 8.02
N GLU A 124 18.03 -8.01 8.32
CA GLU A 124 19.27 -7.29 7.96
C GLU A 124 19.56 -7.23 6.45
N ASP A 125 18.54 -7.43 5.62
CA ASP A 125 18.68 -7.42 4.16
C ASP A 125 19.18 -6.04 3.67
N PRO A 126 20.10 -6.00 2.68
CA PRO A 126 20.58 -4.73 2.12
C PRO A 126 19.44 -3.90 1.54
N VAL A 127 19.46 -2.58 1.78
CA VAL A 127 18.41 -1.63 1.29
C VAL A 127 18.17 -1.78 -0.21
N ALA A 128 19.23 -1.99 -1.00
CA ALA A 128 19.14 -2.18 -2.44
C ALA A 128 18.30 -3.41 -2.82
N GLU A 129 18.48 -4.50 -2.08
CA GLU A 129 17.81 -5.78 -2.32
C GLU A 129 16.35 -5.70 -1.89
N VAL A 130 16.09 -5.17 -0.71
CA VAL A 130 14.74 -4.89 -0.21
C VAL A 130 13.96 -4.01 -1.19
N CYS A 131 14.54 -2.91 -1.67
CA CYS A 131 13.90 -2.05 -2.67
C CYS A 131 13.50 -2.83 -3.95
N ARG A 132 14.38 -3.73 -4.42
CA ARG A 132 14.15 -4.58 -5.59
C ARG A 132 13.03 -5.60 -5.34
N GLN A 133 13.01 -6.22 -4.16
CA GLN A 133 12.01 -7.22 -3.80
C GLN A 133 10.61 -6.63 -3.59
N PHE A 134 10.52 -5.39 -3.10
CA PHE A 134 9.23 -4.76 -2.76
C PHE A 134 8.75 -3.75 -3.81
N GLY A 135 9.52 -3.55 -4.90
CA GLY A 135 9.12 -2.70 -6.02
C GLY A 135 9.14 -1.20 -5.71
N LEU A 136 9.99 -0.77 -4.77
CA LEU A 136 10.11 0.61 -4.29
C LEU A 136 11.51 1.17 -4.57
N SER A 137 11.62 2.50 -4.72
CA SER A 137 12.93 3.14 -4.90
C SER A 137 13.66 3.30 -3.56
N ARG A 138 14.99 3.41 -3.58
CA ARG A 138 15.81 3.71 -2.39
C ARG A 138 15.40 5.02 -1.72
N GLU A 139 15.06 6.03 -2.51
CA GLU A 139 14.54 7.29 -1.99
C GLU A 139 13.23 7.09 -1.21
N SER A 140 12.29 6.33 -1.80
CA SER A 140 11.02 5.99 -1.13
C SER A 140 11.28 5.23 0.16
N PHE A 141 12.21 4.28 0.15
CA PHE A 141 12.61 3.53 1.35
C PHE A 141 13.04 4.46 2.48
N TYR A 142 13.95 5.39 2.24
CA TYR A 142 14.43 6.30 3.29
C TYR A 142 13.34 7.24 3.79
N GLN A 143 12.49 7.76 2.90
CA GLN A 143 11.35 8.60 3.28
C GLN A 143 10.34 7.82 4.16
N ILE A 144 10.04 6.58 3.77
CA ILE A 144 9.12 5.70 4.52
C ILE A 144 9.74 5.31 5.86
N GLN A 145 11.03 4.94 5.90
CA GLN A 145 11.74 4.58 7.12
C GLN A 145 11.75 5.75 8.12
N GLN A 146 12.05 6.96 7.64
CA GLN A 146 12.05 8.15 8.49
C GLN A 146 10.65 8.44 9.03
N ALA A 147 9.62 8.44 8.18
CA ALA A 147 8.25 8.67 8.60
C ALA A 147 7.75 7.59 9.58
N PHE A 148 8.17 6.33 9.40
CA PHE A 148 7.83 5.24 10.31
C PHE A 148 8.51 5.40 11.68
N ARG A 149 9.76 5.86 11.72
CA ARG A 149 10.44 6.17 13.00
C ARG A 149 9.77 7.32 13.76
N GLU A 150 9.29 8.33 13.05
CA GLU A 150 8.68 9.52 13.67
C GLU A 150 7.23 9.31 14.11
N LEU A 151 6.44 8.57 13.31
CA LEU A 151 4.98 8.51 13.45
C LEU A 151 4.45 7.09 13.60
N GLY A 152 5.34 6.09 13.62
CA GLY A 152 4.98 4.68 13.69
C GLY A 152 4.17 4.22 12.47
N PHE A 153 3.30 3.25 12.70
CA PHE A 153 2.49 2.61 11.67
C PHE A 153 1.55 3.58 10.94
N ALA A 154 1.10 4.66 11.61
CA ALA A 154 0.23 5.67 11.00
C ALA A 154 0.86 6.35 9.77
N SER A 155 2.20 6.38 9.67
CA SER A 155 2.92 6.89 8.50
C SER A 155 2.69 6.08 7.21
N LEU A 156 2.35 4.79 7.34
CA LEU A 156 2.18 3.90 6.20
C LEU A 156 0.83 4.13 5.49
N LEU A 157 -0.11 4.76 6.20
CA LEU A 157 -1.45 5.08 5.73
C LEU A 157 -1.48 6.42 4.97
N PRO A 158 -2.41 6.60 4.02
CA PRO A 158 -2.56 7.84 3.29
C PRO A 158 -2.91 8.99 4.23
N ARG A 159 -2.10 10.06 4.19
CA ARG A 159 -2.45 11.33 4.81
C ARG A 159 -3.59 12.02 4.05
N LYS A 160 -4.32 12.90 4.75
CA LYS A 160 -5.35 13.76 4.11
C LYS A 160 -4.71 14.49 2.94
N ARG A 161 -5.13 14.13 1.72
CA ARG A 161 -4.68 14.78 0.48
C ARG A 161 -5.01 16.27 0.58
N GLY A 162 -4.06 17.10 0.18
CA GLY A 162 -4.26 18.54 0.09
C GLY A 162 -5.44 18.92 -0.80
N ARG A 163 -5.81 20.20 -0.76
CA ARG A 163 -6.99 20.74 -1.45
C ARG A 163 -7.05 20.28 -2.92
N LYS A 164 -8.11 19.54 -3.29
CA LYS A 164 -8.28 18.89 -4.61
C LYS A 164 -8.63 19.85 -5.78
N GLY A 165 -8.60 21.16 -5.58
CA GLY A 165 -8.88 22.14 -6.63
C GLY A 165 -9.23 23.54 -6.13
N PRO A 166 -9.49 24.48 -7.04
CA PRO A 166 -9.88 25.84 -6.67
C PRO A 166 -11.18 25.84 -5.87
N VAL A 167 -11.22 26.61 -4.78
CA VAL A 167 -12.45 26.77 -3.97
C VAL A 167 -13.43 27.71 -4.66
N LYS A 168 -12.92 28.76 -5.29
CA LYS A 168 -13.68 29.89 -5.80
C LYS A 168 -14.36 29.65 -7.15
N LEU A 169 -13.82 28.76 -8.00
CA LEU A 169 -14.41 28.45 -9.31
C LEU A 169 -15.33 27.22 -9.21
N LYS A 170 -16.56 27.42 -8.71
CA LYS A 170 -17.59 26.40 -8.53
C LYS A 170 -18.99 26.99 -8.76
N GLY A 171 -19.98 26.11 -8.93
CA GLY A 171 -21.39 26.51 -9.07
C GLY A 171 -21.60 27.50 -10.22
N GLU A 172 -22.38 28.54 -9.96
CA GLU A 172 -22.76 29.58 -10.93
C GLU A 172 -21.56 30.28 -11.58
N VAL A 173 -20.49 30.51 -10.82
CA VAL A 173 -19.25 31.12 -11.35
C VAL A 173 -18.60 30.25 -12.41
N LEU A 174 -18.65 28.92 -12.23
CA LEU A 174 -18.11 27.97 -13.20
C LEU A 174 -19.02 27.85 -14.43
N GLU A 175 -20.34 27.82 -14.25
CA GLU A 175 -21.29 27.77 -15.37
C GLU A 175 -21.19 29.02 -16.23
N PHE A 176 -21.07 30.20 -15.61
CA PHE A 176 -20.78 31.44 -16.32
C PHE A 176 -19.47 31.37 -17.10
N ALA A 177 -18.40 30.87 -16.47
CA ALA A 177 -17.12 30.72 -17.14
C ALA A 177 -17.18 29.78 -18.36
N LEU A 178 -17.99 28.72 -18.29
CA LEU A 178 -18.21 27.78 -19.39
C LEU A 178 -19.09 28.38 -20.49
N ALA A 179 -20.12 29.15 -20.14
CA ALA A 179 -20.97 29.85 -21.11
C ALA A 179 -20.15 30.86 -21.93
N GLN A 180 -19.33 31.68 -21.25
CA GLN A 180 -18.44 32.63 -21.90
C GLN A 180 -17.39 31.94 -22.80
N GLN A 181 -16.89 30.76 -22.41
CA GLN A 181 -15.99 29.98 -23.26
C GLN A 181 -16.69 29.35 -24.47
N LYS A 182 -18.00 29.05 -24.39
CA LYS A 182 -18.77 28.54 -25.53
C LYS A 182 -19.07 29.65 -26.55
N GLU A 183 -19.43 30.83 -26.06
CA GLU A 183 -19.67 32.01 -26.89
C GLU A 183 -18.38 32.54 -27.52
N HIS A 184 -17.27 32.48 -26.79
CA HIS A 184 -15.97 32.94 -27.21
C HIS A 184 -14.90 31.86 -26.98
N PRO A 185 -14.71 30.92 -27.92
CA PRO A 185 -13.78 29.80 -27.79
C PRO A 185 -12.33 30.21 -27.47
N ASP A 186 -11.90 31.35 -28.00
CA ASP A 186 -10.52 31.86 -27.88
C ASP A 186 -10.33 32.90 -26.77
N ILE A 187 -11.30 33.04 -25.85
CA ILE A 187 -11.20 34.00 -24.75
C ILE A 187 -9.96 33.72 -23.87
N ASP A 188 -9.14 34.75 -23.65
CA ASP A 188 -8.01 34.63 -22.73
C ASP A 188 -8.52 34.38 -21.29
N PRO A 189 -7.94 33.40 -20.57
CA PRO A 189 -8.35 33.10 -19.19
C PRO A 189 -8.19 34.27 -18.20
N GLY A 190 -7.33 35.25 -18.49
CA GLY A 190 -7.21 36.50 -17.74
C GLY A 190 -8.38 37.44 -18.00
N ARG A 191 -8.82 37.58 -19.26
CA ARG A 191 -10.04 38.30 -19.61
C ARG A 191 -11.27 37.66 -18.96
N LEU A 192 -11.35 36.33 -18.96
CA LEU A 192 -12.44 35.61 -18.30
C LEU A 192 -12.42 35.80 -16.78
N ALA A 193 -11.24 35.90 -16.15
CA ALA A 193 -11.13 36.26 -14.74
C ALA A 193 -11.64 37.69 -14.45
N ALA A 194 -11.42 38.64 -15.37
CA ALA A 194 -11.94 39.99 -15.25
C ALA A 194 -13.48 40.03 -15.35
N LEU A 195 -14.07 39.28 -16.30
CA LEU A 195 -15.53 39.16 -16.42
C LEU A 195 -16.18 38.53 -15.18
N ILE A 196 -15.51 37.54 -14.58
CA ILE A 196 -15.97 36.94 -13.31
C ILE A 196 -15.91 37.95 -12.17
N ARG A 197 -14.87 38.79 -12.13
CA ARG A 197 -14.77 39.86 -11.14
C ARG A 197 -15.89 40.89 -11.31
N GLU A 198 -16.18 41.30 -12.53
CA GLU A 198 -17.23 42.27 -12.83
C GLU A 198 -18.62 41.75 -12.43
N ARG A 199 -18.93 40.48 -12.73
CA ARG A 199 -20.26 39.91 -12.49
C ARG A 199 -20.50 39.42 -11.06
N TYR A 200 -19.47 38.89 -10.39
CA TYR A 200 -19.60 38.20 -9.10
C TYR A 200 -18.76 38.82 -7.98
N ASP A 201 -18.13 39.99 -8.21
CA ASP A 201 -17.17 40.64 -7.32
C ASP A 201 -16.06 39.71 -6.80
N MET A 202 -15.69 38.72 -7.64
CA MET A 202 -14.79 37.64 -7.25
C MET A 202 -13.46 37.72 -7.98
N ALA A 203 -12.40 38.09 -7.25
CA ALA A 203 -11.04 38.06 -7.78
C ALA A 203 -10.51 36.62 -7.91
N LEU A 204 -10.36 36.17 -9.17
CA LEU A 204 -9.70 34.92 -9.54
C LEU A 204 -8.39 35.20 -10.27
N HIS A 205 -7.37 34.37 -10.00
CA HIS A 205 -6.14 34.40 -10.79
C HIS A 205 -6.33 33.69 -12.15
N ARG A 206 -5.68 34.17 -13.22
CA ARG A 206 -5.66 33.53 -14.55
C ARG A 206 -5.45 32.01 -14.49
N THR A 207 -4.46 31.56 -13.72
CA THR A 207 -4.14 30.13 -13.54
C THR A 207 -5.28 29.34 -12.88
N THR A 208 -6.08 29.98 -12.03
CA THR A 208 -7.25 29.33 -11.39
C THR A 208 -8.33 29.04 -12.43
N VAL A 209 -8.62 30.02 -13.28
CA VAL A 209 -9.59 29.87 -14.39
C VAL A 209 -9.10 28.80 -15.37
N LEU A 210 -7.85 28.92 -15.84
CA LEU A 210 -7.23 27.95 -16.76
C LEU A 210 -7.26 26.52 -16.21
N ARG A 211 -6.81 26.31 -14.96
CA ARG A 211 -6.79 24.97 -14.34
C ARG A 211 -8.19 24.43 -14.10
N GLY A 212 -9.14 25.29 -13.72
CA GLY A 212 -10.53 24.92 -13.50
C GLY A 212 -11.20 24.42 -14.79
N LEU A 213 -11.07 25.16 -15.88
CA LEU A 213 -11.61 24.79 -17.20
C LEU A 213 -10.96 23.51 -17.74
N LYS A 214 -9.61 23.40 -17.67
CA LYS A 214 -8.88 22.20 -18.09
C LYS A 214 -9.31 20.95 -17.32
N LYS A 215 -9.53 21.09 -16.01
CA LYS A 215 -10.00 19.97 -15.16
C LYS A 215 -11.39 19.50 -15.59
N LYS A 216 -12.32 20.40 -15.94
CA LYS A 216 -13.65 20.02 -16.40
C LYS A 216 -13.64 19.32 -17.75
N ARG A 217 -12.83 19.79 -18.71
CA ARG A 217 -12.64 19.09 -20.00
C ARG A 217 -12.16 17.65 -19.79
N ARG A 218 -11.14 17.46 -18.95
CA ARG A 218 -10.64 16.12 -18.60
C ARG A 218 -11.71 15.25 -17.94
N ALA A 219 -12.46 15.80 -16.98
CA ALA A 219 -13.54 15.06 -16.33
C ALA A 219 -14.66 14.63 -17.29
N ALA A 220 -14.99 15.46 -18.28
CA ALA A 220 -15.96 15.12 -19.33
C ALA A 220 -15.43 14.00 -20.24
N THR A 221 -14.17 14.09 -20.69
CA THR A 221 -13.52 13.05 -21.50
C THR A 221 -13.40 11.72 -20.75
N GLU A 222 -12.98 11.75 -19.48
CA GLU A 222 -12.88 10.57 -18.62
C GLU A 222 -14.27 9.95 -18.34
N GLY A 223 -15.30 10.78 -18.16
CA GLY A 223 -16.69 10.33 -18.01
C GLY A 223 -17.20 9.57 -19.24
N ALA A 224 -17.02 10.14 -20.44
CA ALA A 224 -17.39 9.50 -21.71
C ALA A 224 -16.61 8.19 -21.95
N ALA A 225 -15.30 8.18 -21.69
CA ALA A 225 -14.49 6.97 -21.81
C ALA A 225 -14.88 5.86 -20.80
N ARG A 226 -15.57 6.24 -19.71
CA ARG A 226 -16.05 5.30 -18.70
C ARG A 226 -17.44 4.76 -19.03
N SER A 227 -18.34 5.57 -19.61
CA SER A 227 -19.64 5.10 -20.09
C SER A 227 -19.49 4.11 -21.24
N ILE A 228 -18.63 4.40 -22.21
CA ILE A 228 -18.33 3.50 -23.34
C ILE A 228 -17.85 2.14 -22.84
N ARG A 229 -16.94 2.11 -21.85
CA ARG A 229 -16.45 0.86 -21.25
C ARG A 229 -17.53 0.08 -20.48
N HIS A 230 -18.52 0.75 -19.92
CA HIS A 230 -19.63 0.10 -19.23
C HIS A 230 -20.61 -0.52 -20.23
N GLU A 231 -20.87 0.16 -21.35
CA GLU A 231 -21.78 -0.27 -22.40
C GLU A 231 -21.22 -1.43 -23.24
N GLN A 232 -19.89 -1.50 -23.40
CA GLN A 232 -19.18 -2.60 -24.07
C GLN A 232 -18.90 -3.81 -23.17
N ARG A 233 -19.36 -3.82 -21.92
CA ARG A 233 -19.20 -4.98 -21.04
C ARG A 233 -20.28 -6.01 -21.41
N PRO A 234 -19.92 -7.24 -21.83
CA PRO A 234 -20.92 -8.25 -22.17
C PRO A 234 -21.84 -8.49 -20.96
N ARG A 235 -23.15 -8.59 -21.22
CA ARG A 235 -24.12 -8.88 -20.17
C ARG A 235 -23.91 -10.33 -19.73
N ALA A 236 -24.14 -10.61 -18.45
CA ALA A 236 -23.95 -11.96 -17.89
C ALA A 236 -24.84 -13.03 -18.54
N GLU A 237 -25.83 -12.61 -19.34
CA GLU A 237 -26.73 -13.45 -20.12
C GLU A 237 -26.09 -13.98 -21.43
N ASP A 238 -24.96 -13.40 -21.86
CA ASP A 238 -24.30 -13.71 -23.14
C ASP A 238 -23.08 -14.66 -22.98
N LEU A 239 -22.98 -15.40 -21.86
CA LEU A 239 -21.93 -16.38 -21.56
C LEU A 239 -22.49 -17.74 -21.18
#